data_AF-A0A7W1W8Z6-F1
#
_entry.id   AF-A0A7W1W8Z6-F1
#
_cell.length_a   1.000
_cell.length_b   1.000
_cell.length_c   1.000
_cell.angle_alpha   90.00
_cell.angle_beta   90.00
_cell.angle_gamma   90.00
#
_symmetry.space_group_name_H-M   'P 1'
#
loop_
_entity.id
_entity.type
_entity.pdbx_description
1 polymer ?
#
loop_
_entity_poly.entity_id
_entity_poly.type
_entity_poly.pdbx_seq_one_letter_code
_entity_poly.pdbx_strand_id
1 'polypeptide(L)'
;MFTWPFGINKLDNDEAIAVAGASGQIIFKSDGNFDRNCSFNSSNWNAVYLRHVDGTVSWYGHLKRNSLTAKAVGAQVVQGEYLGVIGSSGNSTGPHLHFEIYNASNILQDPYQGSCNTMNSTGFWLNQPAYRDSKINKLMTHSAPPAFQTCPNPDVINAKNTFAPGNQLIVAAYYRDQVAGQQSQLSLIQPNGSIYESWTHNSPNTYDASYWFWTFNLPATVPTGTWKFRVVYQTQTYEHTFFVQPTRFDFDGDGKADVS
;
A
#
# COMPACT_ATOMS: atom_id res chain seq x y z
N MET A 1 -9.01 6.72 -0.36
CA MET A 1 -8.24 5.45 -0.28
C MET A 1 -6.81 5.75 0.15
N PHE A 2 -6.40 5.36 1.36
CA PHE A 2 -5.03 5.61 1.87
C PHE A 2 -4.00 4.68 1.25
N THR A 3 -2.76 5.15 1.06
CA THR A 3 -1.66 4.35 0.49
C THR A 3 -0.99 3.43 1.52
N TRP A 4 -1.78 2.78 2.39
CA TRP A 4 -1.27 1.93 3.47
C TRP A 4 -0.57 0.65 2.97
N PRO A 5 0.53 0.18 3.60
CA PRO A 5 1.37 0.86 4.59
C PRO A 5 2.39 1.82 3.96
N PHE A 6 3.08 2.61 4.78
CA PHE A 6 4.22 3.46 4.38
C PHE A 6 3.89 4.57 3.39
N GLY A 7 2.85 5.36 3.69
CA GLY A 7 2.27 6.29 2.73
C GLY A 7 3.25 7.36 2.24
N ILE A 8 4.05 7.95 3.14
CA ILE A 8 5.06 8.97 2.77
C ILE A 8 6.20 8.33 1.96
N ASN A 9 6.69 7.14 2.35
CA ASN A 9 7.72 6.45 1.58
C ASN A 9 7.23 6.13 0.16
N LYS A 10 5.97 5.71 0.00
CA LYS A 10 5.37 5.46 -1.32
C LYS A 10 5.23 6.72 -2.16
N LEU A 11 4.89 7.85 -1.54
CA LEU A 11 4.88 9.16 -2.21
C LEU A 11 6.29 9.48 -2.71
N ASP A 12 7.30 9.30 -1.88
CA ASP A 12 8.68 9.63 -2.21
C ASP A 12 9.25 8.76 -3.35
N ASN A 13 8.82 7.50 -3.41
CA ASN A 13 9.28 6.51 -4.38
C ASN A 13 8.30 6.28 -5.57
N ASP A 14 7.25 7.09 -5.71
CA ASP A 14 6.27 6.99 -6.80
C ASP A 14 5.55 5.63 -6.90
N GLU A 15 5.33 4.96 -5.77
CA GLU A 15 4.85 3.56 -5.72
C GLU A 15 3.32 3.42 -5.79
N ALA A 16 2.57 4.50 -5.61
CA ALA A 16 1.11 4.48 -5.63
C ALA A 16 0.59 5.47 -6.66
N ILE A 17 -0.06 4.96 -7.71
CA ILE A 17 -0.52 5.77 -8.84
C ILE A 17 -2.05 5.85 -8.88
N ALA A 18 -2.55 6.98 -9.40
CA ALA A 18 -3.94 7.13 -9.81
C ALA A 18 -4.07 6.80 -11.30
N VAL A 19 -5.10 6.02 -11.63
CA VAL A 19 -5.47 5.68 -13.00
C VAL A 19 -6.93 6.02 -13.27
N ALA A 20 -7.28 6.24 -14.52
CA ALA A 20 -8.65 6.52 -14.94
C ALA A 20 -9.56 5.32 -14.63
N GLY A 21 -10.59 5.54 -13.83
CA GLY A 21 -11.57 4.51 -13.45
C GLY A 21 -12.51 4.13 -14.60
N ALA A 22 -12.73 5.07 -15.52
CA ALA A 22 -13.44 4.89 -16.77
C ALA A 22 -12.86 5.84 -17.84
N SER A 23 -13.07 5.53 -19.11
CA SER A 23 -12.65 6.40 -20.22
C SER A 23 -13.35 7.76 -20.13
N GLY A 24 -12.63 8.84 -20.50
CA GLY A 24 -13.18 10.18 -20.46
C GLY A 24 -12.22 11.24 -21.03
N GLN A 25 -12.71 12.46 -21.14
CA GLN A 25 -11.93 13.61 -21.54
C GLN A 25 -11.38 14.34 -20.32
N ILE A 26 -10.10 14.69 -20.31
CA ILE A 26 -9.53 15.57 -19.28
C ILE A 26 -10.16 16.95 -19.43
N ILE A 27 -10.92 17.41 -18.43
CA ILE A 27 -11.55 18.73 -18.43
C ILE A 27 -10.87 19.73 -17.50
N PHE A 28 -10.04 19.24 -16.57
CA PHE A 28 -9.33 20.08 -15.62
C PHE A 28 -8.04 19.41 -15.15
N LYS A 29 -7.01 20.22 -14.90
CA LYS A 29 -5.75 19.83 -14.24
C LYS A 29 -5.29 20.96 -13.32
N SER A 30 -4.88 20.60 -12.11
CA SER A 30 -4.13 21.46 -11.19
C SER A 30 -2.86 20.73 -10.79
N ASP A 31 -1.70 21.38 -10.91
CA ASP A 31 -0.39 20.82 -10.56
C ASP A 31 0.50 21.89 -9.93
N GLY A 32 1.64 21.49 -9.37
CA GLY A 32 2.66 22.39 -8.82
C GLY A 32 2.47 22.75 -7.34
N ASN A 33 1.40 22.27 -6.69
CA ASN A 33 1.09 22.58 -5.29
C ASN A 33 1.84 21.66 -4.33
N PHE A 34 2.06 22.14 -3.10
CA PHE A 34 2.68 21.36 -2.03
C PHE A 34 1.90 20.07 -1.75
N ASP A 35 2.61 18.95 -1.64
CA ASP A 35 2.05 17.60 -1.67
C ASP A 35 2.37 16.75 -0.44
N ARG A 36 2.94 17.35 0.62
CA ARG A 36 3.19 16.70 1.92
C ARG A 36 2.36 17.32 3.05
N ASN A 37 1.10 17.65 2.79
CA ASN A 37 0.22 18.15 3.84
C ASN A 37 -0.18 17.00 4.81
N CYS A 38 -0.37 17.36 6.07
CA CYS A 38 -0.65 16.47 7.19
C CYS A 38 -1.79 17.01 8.08
N SER A 39 -2.61 17.92 7.57
CA SER A 39 -3.60 18.65 8.35
C SER A 39 -4.79 19.06 7.50
N PHE A 40 -5.95 19.23 8.17
CA PHE A 40 -7.08 19.85 7.52
C PHE A 40 -6.85 21.36 7.34
N ASN A 41 -6.74 21.83 6.10
CA ASN A 41 -6.52 23.24 5.80
C ASN A 41 -7.08 23.64 4.42
N SER A 42 -6.85 24.88 4.00
CA SER A 42 -7.33 25.44 2.73
C SER A 42 -6.28 25.45 1.62
N SER A 43 -5.26 24.59 1.69
CA SER A 43 -4.21 24.53 0.67
C SER A 43 -4.76 24.06 -0.67
N ASN A 44 -4.18 24.56 -1.76
CA ASN A 44 -4.46 24.07 -3.10
C ASN A 44 -3.97 22.64 -3.27
N TRP A 45 -4.74 21.82 -3.97
CA TRP A 45 -4.40 20.46 -4.33
C TRP A 45 -3.96 20.30 -5.78
N ASN A 46 -3.26 19.20 -6.06
CA ASN A 46 -3.01 18.70 -7.40
C ASN A 46 -4.09 17.67 -7.75
N ALA A 47 -4.68 17.80 -8.94
CA ALA A 47 -5.82 16.99 -9.33
C ALA A 47 -6.00 16.90 -10.85
N VAL A 48 -6.69 15.84 -11.30
CA VAL A 48 -7.15 15.65 -12.68
C VAL A 48 -8.64 15.35 -12.64
N TYR A 49 -9.45 16.03 -13.45
CA TYR A 49 -10.87 15.71 -13.59
C TYR A 49 -11.19 15.21 -14.99
N LEU A 50 -12.00 14.16 -15.09
CA LEU A 50 -12.40 13.55 -16.34
C LEU A 50 -13.91 13.68 -16.54
N ARG A 51 -14.34 14.11 -17.72
CA ARG A 51 -15.74 14.03 -18.15
C ARG A 51 -15.97 12.77 -18.97
N HIS A 52 -16.98 12.00 -18.62
CA HIS A 52 -17.36 10.75 -19.27
C HIS A 52 -18.44 10.98 -20.35
N VAL A 53 -18.69 9.96 -21.17
CA VAL A 53 -19.65 10.01 -22.28
C VAL A 53 -21.07 10.35 -21.83
N ASP A 54 -21.47 9.88 -20.66
CA ASP A 54 -22.79 10.13 -20.06
C ASP A 54 -22.89 11.53 -19.40
N GLY A 55 -21.84 12.33 -19.49
CA GLY A 55 -21.76 13.67 -18.91
C GLY A 55 -21.35 13.69 -17.44
N THR A 56 -21.18 12.53 -16.79
CA THR A 56 -20.62 12.50 -15.43
C THR A 56 -19.16 12.96 -15.40
N VAL A 57 -18.72 13.45 -14.24
CA VAL A 57 -17.36 13.94 -14.04
C VAL A 57 -16.74 13.24 -12.84
N SER A 58 -15.58 12.60 -13.04
CA SER A 58 -14.78 12.04 -11.96
C SER A 58 -13.63 12.96 -11.57
N TRP A 59 -13.41 13.13 -10.27
CA TRP A 59 -12.31 13.92 -9.72
C TRP A 59 -11.27 13.00 -9.11
N TYR A 60 -9.99 13.21 -9.44
CA TYR A 60 -8.84 12.49 -8.87
C TYR A 60 -7.94 13.49 -8.16
N GLY A 61 -7.96 13.47 -6.84
CA GLY A 61 -7.34 14.50 -5.99
C GLY A 61 -6.16 14.03 -5.15
N HIS A 62 -5.55 15.00 -4.48
CA HIS A 62 -4.38 14.84 -3.60
C HIS A 62 -3.15 14.26 -4.32
N LEU A 63 -2.95 14.57 -5.59
CA LEU A 63 -1.85 14.01 -6.37
C LEU A 63 -0.49 14.62 -5.98
N LYS A 64 0.60 13.88 -6.23
CA LYS A 64 1.97 14.33 -6.05
C LYS A 64 2.29 15.44 -7.05
N ARG A 65 3.01 16.45 -6.58
CA ARG A 65 3.45 17.59 -7.37
C ARG A 65 4.29 17.13 -8.56
N ASN A 66 4.03 17.69 -9.73
CA ASN A 66 4.74 17.44 -10.99
C ASN A 66 4.67 15.97 -11.45
N SER A 67 3.65 15.22 -11.02
CA SER A 67 3.49 13.81 -11.40
C SER A 67 2.34 13.56 -12.38
N LEU A 68 1.54 14.59 -12.70
CA LEU A 68 0.32 14.39 -13.47
C LEU A 68 0.63 13.93 -14.89
N THR A 69 -0.31 13.21 -15.50
CA THR A 69 -0.25 12.76 -16.90
C THR A 69 0.21 13.88 -17.84
N ALA A 70 1.05 13.57 -18.82
CA ALA A 70 1.54 14.54 -19.81
C ALA A 70 0.43 15.05 -20.76
N LYS A 71 -0.72 14.36 -20.81
CA LYS A 71 -1.85 14.78 -21.64
C LYS A 71 -2.42 16.13 -21.20
N ALA A 72 -2.78 16.95 -22.17
CA ALA A 72 -3.38 18.27 -21.95
C ALA A 72 -4.88 18.18 -21.65
N VAL A 73 -5.44 19.27 -21.12
CA VAL A 73 -6.90 19.44 -21.05
C VAL A 73 -7.48 19.36 -22.47
N GLY A 74 -8.59 18.64 -22.62
CA GLY A 74 -9.23 18.30 -23.88
C GLY A 74 -8.83 16.93 -24.45
N ALA A 75 -7.75 16.31 -23.96
CA ALA A 75 -7.34 14.99 -24.40
C ALA A 75 -8.23 13.87 -23.85
N GLN A 76 -8.41 12.80 -24.63
CA GLN A 76 -9.09 11.58 -24.19
C GLN A 76 -8.14 10.67 -23.43
N VAL A 77 -8.63 10.02 -22.39
CA VAL A 77 -7.99 8.92 -21.67
C VAL A 77 -8.89 7.69 -21.68
N VAL A 78 -8.27 6.51 -21.66
CA VAL A 78 -9.00 5.24 -21.54
C VAL A 78 -8.99 4.72 -20.11
N GLN A 79 -9.93 3.84 -19.76
CA GLN A 79 -9.91 3.14 -18.47
C GLN A 79 -8.53 2.48 -18.21
N GLY A 80 -8.02 2.64 -16.99
CA GLY A 80 -6.71 2.15 -16.56
C GLY A 80 -5.54 3.04 -16.94
N GLU A 81 -5.75 4.11 -17.71
CA GLU A 81 -4.67 5.01 -18.10
C GLU A 81 -4.15 5.84 -16.92
N TYR A 82 -2.82 6.04 -16.87
CA TYR A 82 -2.14 6.81 -15.84
C TYR A 82 -2.61 8.28 -15.78
N LEU A 83 -2.90 8.77 -14.57
CA LEU A 83 -3.29 10.16 -14.31
C LEU A 83 -2.29 10.92 -13.44
N GLY A 84 -1.58 10.24 -12.54
CA GLY A 84 -0.56 10.83 -11.67
C GLY A 84 -0.15 9.91 -10.53
N VAL A 85 0.81 10.35 -9.71
CA VAL A 85 1.17 9.67 -8.46
C VAL A 85 0.28 10.18 -7.33
N ILE A 86 -0.14 9.31 -6.42
CA ILE A 86 -0.89 9.67 -5.22
C ILE A 86 0.07 10.36 -4.23
N GLY A 87 -0.31 11.55 -3.77
CA GLY A 87 0.42 12.34 -2.79
C GLY A 87 -0.48 12.74 -1.62
N SER A 88 -0.16 13.87 -0.99
CA SER A 88 -0.94 14.49 0.09
C SER A 88 -1.08 16.00 -0.14
N SER A 89 -1.40 16.42 -1.38
CA SER A 89 -1.55 17.84 -1.71
C SER A 89 -2.90 18.40 -1.30
N GLY A 90 -2.96 19.70 -1.01
CA GLY A 90 -4.18 20.36 -0.56
C GLY A 90 -4.66 19.84 0.79
N ASN A 91 -5.95 19.93 1.07
CA ASN A 91 -6.54 19.56 2.36
C ASN A 91 -6.46 18.05 2.68
N SER A 92 -5.35 17.57 3.24
CA SER A 92 -5.06 16.15 3.41
C SER A 92 -4.24 15.89 4.67
N THR A 93 -4.58 14.81 5.39
CA THR A 93 -3.89 14.36 6.61
C THR A 93 -2.75 13.37 6.35
N GLY A 94 -2.64 12.87 5.12
CA GLY A 94 -1.57 11.97 4.70
C GLY A 94 -1.86 11.39 3.32
N PRO A 95 -0.91 10.66 2.71
CA PRO A 95 -1.07 10.24 1.31
C PRO A 95 -2.26 9.32 1.06
N HIS A 96 -3.19 9.78 0.22
CA HIS A 96 -4.40 9.05 -0.15
C HIS A 96 -5.01 9.61 -1.45
N LEU A 97 -5.77 8.78 -2.16
CA LEU A 97 -6.60 9.26 -3.26
C LEU A 97 -7.94 9.75 -2.72
N HIS A 98 -8.27 11.02 -3.01
CA HIS A 98 -9.62 11.55 -2.94
C HIS A 98 -10.29 11.39 -4.31
N PHE A 99 -11.45 10.75 -4.31
CA PHE A 99 -12.17 10.39 -5.53
C PHE A 99 -13.64 10.77 -5.38
N GLU A 100 -14.16 11.52 -6.33
CA GLU A 100 -15.55 11.96 -6.37
C GLU A 100 -16.15 11.72 -7.76
N ILE A 101 -17.47 11.53 -7.78
CA ILE A 101 -18.26 11.52 -9.00
C ILE A 101 -19.31 12.62 -8.92
N TYR A 102 -19.44 13.41 -9.96
CA TYR A 102 -20.52 14.36 -10.16
C TYR A 102 -21.36 13.92 -11.36
N ASN A 103 -22.68 14.02 -11.26
CA ASN A 103 -23.55 13.78 -12.41
C ASN A 103 -23.49 14.96 -13.42
N ALA A 104 -24.17 14.81 -14.57
CA ALA A 104 -24.19 15.85 -15.62
C ALA A 104 -24.74 17.21 -15.15
N SER A 105 -25.53 17.24 -14.07
CA SER A 105 -26.05 18.45 -13.45
C SER A 105 -25.13 19.00 -12.35
N ASN A 106 -23.89 18.52 -12.27
CA ASN A 106 -22.88 18.90 -11.28
C ASN A 106 -23.31 18.66 -9.82
N ILE A 107 -24.09 17.60 -9.58
CA ILE A 107 -24.48 17.16 -8.25
C ILE A 107 -23.56 16.01 -7.85
N LEU A 108 -22.95 16.10 -6.66
CA LEU A 108 -22.11 15.05 -6.09
C LEU A 108 -22.91 13.75 -5.95
N GLN A 109 -22.29 12.64 -6.32
CA GLN A 109 -22.84 11.29 -6.22
C GLN A 109 -21.89 10.45 -5.38
N ASP A 110 -22.45 9.54 -4.58
CA ASP A 110 -21.66 8.52 -3.91
C ASP A 110 -21.46 7.36 -4.90
N PRO A 111 -20.21 7.07 -5.30
CA PRO A 111 -19.93 6.01 -6.26
C PRO A 111 -20.27 4.62 -5.72
N TYR A 112 -20.39 4.46 -4.40
CA TYR A 112 -20.65 3.19 -3.74
C TYR A 112 -22.14 3.04 -3.39
N GLN A 113 -22.77 1.97 -3.83
CA GLN A 113 -24.13 1.59 -3.46
C GLN A 113 -24.14 0.89 -2.09
N GLY A 114 -24.94 1.38 -1.15
CA GLY A 114 -25.12 0.73 0.14
C GLY A 114 -26.04 1.50 1.06
N SER A 115 -26.28 0.97 2.26
CA SER A 115 -27.13 1.59 3.27
C SER A 115 -26.64 2.97 3.73
N CYS A 116 -25.36 3.29 3.52
CA CYS A 116 -24.77 4.58 3.86
C CYS A 116 -24.91 5.62 2.73
N ASN A 117 -25.33 5.21 1.54
CA ASN A 117 -25.50 6.11 0.40
C ASN A 117 -26.92 6.69 0.39
N THR A 118 -27.03 8.00 0.61
CA THR A 118 -28.28 8.76 0.54
C THR A 118 -28.35 9.69 -0.68
N MET A 119 -27.32 9.71 -1.53
CA MET A 119 -27.18 10.63 -2.67
C MET A 119 -27.81 10.07 -3.95
N ASN A 120 -27.73 8.75 -4.16
CA ASN A 120 -28.19 8.07 -5.37
C ASN A 120 -28.55 6.61 -5.08
N SER A 121 -29.41 6.03 -5.92
CA SER A 121 -29.91 4.65 -5.74
C SER A 121 -29.03 3.58 -6.39
N THR A 122 -28.15 3.95 -7.32
CA THR A 122 -27.30 3.03 -8.08
C THR A 122 -25.85 3.45 -7.99
N GLY A 123 -24.95 2.49 -7.75
CA GLY A 123 -23.50 2.74 -7.71
C GLY A 123 -22.88 2.92 -9.09
N PHE A 124 -21.63 3.39 -9.11
CA PHE A 124 -20.87 3.65 -10.33
C PHE A 124 -19.82 2.56 -10.63
N TRP A 125 -19.76 1.52 -9.81
CA TRP A 125 -18.84 0.40 -10.00
C TRP A 125 -19.42 -0.63 -10.99
N LEU A 126 -18.64 -1.01 -11.99
CA LEU A 126 -18.98 -2.15 -12.86
C LEU A 126 -19.16 -3.45 -12.06
N ASN A 127 -18.24 -3.67 -11.11
CA ASN A 127 -18.30 -4.74 -10.14
C ASN A 127 -17.98 -4.13 -8.77
N GLN A 128 -19.01 -3.83 -7.99
CA GLN A 128 -18.82 -3.20 -6.70
C GLN A 128 -18.16 -4.16 -5.71
N PRO A 129 -17.03 -3.79 -5.09
CA PRO A 129 -16.44 -4.60 -4.03
C PRO A 129 -17.34 -4.60 -2.78
N ALA A 130 -17.13 -5.58 -1.90
CA ALA A 130 -17.73 -5.52 -0.57
C ALA A 130 -17.24 -4.27 0.18
N TYR A 131 -18.07 -3.77 1.10
CA TYR A 131 -17.76 -2.56 1.87
C TYR A 131 -16.47 -2.72 2.69
N ARG A 132 -16.23 -3.92 3.23
CA ARG A 132 -14.95 -4.33 3.79
C ARG A 132 -14.35 -5.42 2.91
N ASP A 133 -13.18 -5.15 2.36
CA ASP A 133 -12.42 -6.07 1.51
C ASP A 133 -11.13 -6.50 2.24
N SER A 134 -11.30 -7.38 3.23
CA SER A 134 -10.22 -7.82 4.11
C SER A 134 -9.10 -8.51 3.33
N LYS A 135 -7.93 -7.87 3.25
CA LYS A 135 -6.77 -8.35 2.48
C LYS A 135 -5.45 -8.04 3.17
N ILE A 136 -4.40 -8.75 2.77
CA ILE A 136 -3.01 -8.40 3.10
C ILE A 136 -2.49 -7.52 1.97
N ASN A 137 -2.09 -6.29 2.32
CA ASN A 137 -1.47 -5.34 1.39
C ASN A 137 0.00 -5.70 1.14
N LYS A 138 0.71 -6.16 2.17
CA LYS A 138 2.14 -6.46 2.06
C LYS A 138 2.57 -7.48 3.12
N LEU A 139 3.50 -8.34 2.76
CA LEU A 139 4.31 -9.14 3.67
C LEU A 139 5.76 -8.65 3.55
N MET A 140 6.47 -8.57 4.67
CA MET A 140 7.85 -8.10 4.70
C MET A 140 8.67 -8.79 5.78
N THR A 141 9.98 -8.75 5.61
CA THR A 141 10.96 -9.07 6.65
C THR A 141 11.77 -7.84 7.02
N HIS A 142 12.19 -7.76 8.27
CA HIS A 142 12.80 -6.59 8.87
C HIS A 142 13.99 -6.94 9.77
N SER A 143 14.92 -6.00 9.91
CA SER A 143 16.05 -6.08 10.85
C SER A 143 15.71 -5.61 12.27
N ALA A 144 14.64 -4.82 12.40
CA ALA A 144 14.09 -4.27 13.63
C ALA A 144 12.59 -3.98 13.40
N PRO A 145 11.75 -3.80 14.43
CA PRO A 145 10.33 -3.48 14.21
C PRO A 145 10.16 -2.24 13.33
N PRO A 146 9.19 -2.21 12.40
CA PRO A 146 8.89 -0.99 11.64
C PRO A 146 8.38 0.10 12.58
N ALA A 147 8.81 1.35 12.38
CA ALA A 147 8.35 2.49 13.18
C ALA A 147 7.66 3.53 12.30
N PHE A 148 6.35 3.67 12.52
CA PHE A 148 5.51 4.64 11.84
C PHE A 148 5.73 6.03 12.42
N GLN A 149 6.10 6.98 11.57
CA GLN A 149 6.42 8.35 11.96
C GLN A 149 5.21 9.26 11.79
N THR A 150 5.21 10.36 12.53
CA THR A 150 4.23 11.42 12.32
C THR A 150 4.50 12.09 10.96
N CYS A 151 3.46 12.22 10.15
CA CYS A 151 3.47 13.00 8.91
C CYS A 151 4.06 14.41 9.18
N PRO A 152 4.96 14.95 8.34
CA PRO A 152 5.28 14.51 6.97
C PRO A 152 6.50 13.59 6.84
N ASN A 153 6.99 13.03 7.96
CA ASN A 153 8.23 12.26 7.94
C ASN A 153 8.00 10.86 7.34
N PRO A 154 8.96 10.34 6.55
CA PRO A 154 8.90 8.96 6.08
C PRO A 154 9.03 7.99 7.26
N ASP A 155 8.37 6.84 7.14
CA ASP A 155 8.43 5.78 8.14
C ASP A 155 9.81 5.11 8.14
N VAL A 156 10.24 4.65 9.32
CA VAL A 156 11.44 3.83 9.46
C VAL A 156 11.04 2.38 9.20
N ILE A 157 11.18 1.95 7.95
CA ILE A 157 10.69 0.64 7.52
C ILE A 157 11.52 -0.50 8.10
N ASN A 158 12.84 -0.34 8.25
CA ASN A 158 13.76 -1.41 8.68
C ASN A 158 13.71 -2.67 7.80
N ALA A 159 13.38 -2.54 6.51
CA ALA A 159 13.28 -3.67 5.59
C ALA A 159 14.62 -4.38 5.43
N LYS A 160 14.63 -5.71 5.56
CA LYS A 160 15.81 -6.56 5.34
C LYS A 160 15.36 -7.91 4.80
N ASN A 161 15.93 -8.32 3.67
CA ASN A 161 15.61 -9.60 3.00
C ASN A 161 16.75 -10.61 3.02
N THR A 162 17.89 -10.27 3.62
CA THR A 162 19.05 -11.16 3.71
C THR A 162 19.55 -11.21 5.14
N PHE A 163 19.54 -12.39 5.74
CA PHE A 163 19.93 -12.64 7.12
C PHE A 163 21.08 -13.65 7.16
N ALA A 164 21.76 -13.73 8.30
CA ALA A 164 22.73 -14.79 8.57
C ALA A 164 22.24 -15.69 9.72
N PRO A 165 22.72 -16.94 9.84
CA PRO A 165 22.53 -17.74 11.03
C PRO A 165 22.88 -16.94 12.30
N GLY A 166 22.08 -17.10 13.37
CA GLY A 166 22.22 -16.30 14.58
C GLY A 166 21.58 -14.91 14.53
N ASN A 167 21.15 -14.40 13.36
CA ASN A 167 20.47 -13.10 13.28
C ASN A 167 19.05 -13.18 13.85
N GLN A 168 18.59 -12.04 14.36
CA GLN A 168 17.18 -11.79 14.56
C GLN A 168 16.49 -11.58 13.18
N LEU A 169 15.35 -12.24 13.00
CA LEU A 169 14.43 -12.10 11.89
C LEU A 169 13.14 -11.52 12.44
N ILE A 170 12.67 -10.41 11.87
CA ILE A 170 11.30 -9.94 12.10
C ILE A 170 10.50 -10.14 10.83
N VAL A 171 9.32 -10.74 10.93
CA VAL A 171 8.37 -10.86 9.82
C VAL A 171 7.13 -10.04 10.16
N ALA A 172 6.56 -9.35 9.16
CA ALA A 172 5.40 -8.49 9.36
C ALA A 172 4.40 -8.65 8.24
N ALA A 173 3.11 -8.64 8.61
CA ALA A 173 1.98 -8.64 7.70
C ALA A 173 1.18 -7.35 7.89
N TYR A 174 0.89 -6.66 6.78
CA TYR A 174 0.17 -5.39 6.75
C TYR A 174 -1.19 -5.61 6.09
N TYR A 175 -2.27 -5.35 6.82
CA TYR A 175 -3.63 -5.67 6.44
C TYR A 175 -4.42 -4.40 6.12
N ARG A 176 -5.51 -4.58 5.37
CA ARG A 176 -6.60 -3.61 5.19
C ARG A 176 -7.92 -4.27 5.54
N ASP A 177 -8.88 -3.47 5.99
CA ASP A 177 -10.27 -3.87 6.26
C ASP A 177 -10.39 -5.14 7.12
N GLN A 178 -9.46 -5.33 8.05
CA GLN A 178 -9.38 -6.52 8.90
C GLN A 178 -10.54 -6.49 9.91
N VAL A 179 -11.30 -7.58 10.02
CA VAL A 179 -12.45 -7.68 10.94
C VAL A 179 -12.04 -8.46 12.19
N ALA A 180 -12.59 -8.08 13.35
CA ALA A 180 -12.37 -8.79 14.61
C ALA A 180 -12.64 -10.30 14.47
N GLY A 181 -11.74 -11.11 15.03
CA GLY A 181 -11.81 -12.57 14.98
C GLY A 181 -11.35 -13.21 13.67
N GLN A 182 -11.09 -12.43 12.60
CA GLN A 182 -10.52 -13.02 11.39
C GLN A 182 -9.12 -13.58 11.67
N GLN A 183 -8.90 -14.78 11.15
CA GLN A 183 -7.71 -15.57 11.42
C GLN A 183 -6.74 -15.54 10.24
N SER A 184 -5.46 -15.42 10.55
CA SER A 184 -4.34 -15.59 9.62
C SER A 184 -3.53 -16.80 10.05
N GLN A 185 -3.27 -17.73 9.13
CA GLN A 185 -2.38 -18.88 9.34
C GLN A 185 -1.02 -18.56 8.74
N LEU A 186 -0.01 -18.47 9.58
CA LEU A 186 1.32 -17.99 9.22
C LEU A 186 2.32 -19.14 9.29
N SER A 187 3.31 -19.12 8.40
CA SER A 187 4.39 -20.10 8.41
C SER A 187 5.70 -19.52 7.88
N LEU A 188 6.80 -19.99 8.45
CA LEU A 188 8.14 -19.86 7.88
C LEU A 188 8.49 -21.17 7.19
N ILE A 189 8.88 -21.10 5.92
CA ILE A 189 9.15 -22.25 5.08
C ILE A 189 10.63 -22.23 4.70
N GLN A 190 11.26 -23.38 4.90
CA GLN A 190 12.67 -23.62 4.67
C GLN A 190 12.99 -23.80 3.17
N PRO A 191 14.27 -23.77 2.77
CA PRO A 191 14.67 -23.96 1.37
C PRO A 191 14.27 -25.30 0.76
N ASN A 192 14.18 -26.35 1.57
CA ASN A 192 13.72 -27.69 1.16
C ASN A 192 12.18 -27.80 1.08
N GLY A 193 11.44 -26.73 1.40
CA GLY A 193 9.97 -26.69 1.40
C GLY A 193 9.29 -27.16 2.69
N SER A 194 10.03 -27.64 3.71
CA SER A 194 9.43 -27.97 5.01
C SER A 194 9.07 -26.71 5.79
N ILE A 195 8.02 -26.82 6.62
CA ILE A 195 7.63 -25.76 7.55
C ILE A 195 8.65 -25.78 8.71
N TYR A 196 9.30 -24.64 8.93
CA TYR A 196 10.15 -24.41 10.09
C TYR A 196 9.33 -24.09 11.33
N GLU A 197 8.36 -23.18 11.18
CA GLU A 197 7.51 -22.69 12.25
C GLU A 197 6.14 -22.32 11.65
N SER A 198 5.06 -22.54 12.40
CA SER A 198 3.72 -22.11 11.99
C SER A 198 2.89 -21.68 13.19
N TRP A 199 2.16 -20.59 13.05
CA TRP A 199 1.32 -20.05 14.11
C TRP A 199 0.06 -19.40 13.53
N THR A 200 -0.85 -19.08 14.45
CA THR A 200 -2.14 -18.48 14.13
C THR A 200 -2.20 -17.10 14.75
N HIS A 201 -2.70 -16.13 13.98
CA HIS A 201 -3.03 -14.79 14.48
C HIS A 201 -4.52 -14.52 14.31
N ASN A 202 -5.19 -14.12 15.38
CA ASN A 202 -6.58 -13.66 15.33
C ASN A 202 -6.60 -12.14 15.49
N SER A 203 -7.29 -11.44 14.58
CA SER A 203 -7.44 -9.99 14.73
C SER A 203 -8.20 -9.66 16.01
N PRO A 204 -7.63 -8.87 16.94
CA PRO A 204 -8.30 -8.57 18.20
C PRO A 204 -9.48 -7.61 18.03
N ASN A 205 -9.48 -6.78 16.98
CA ASN A 205 -10.53 -5.82 16.68
C ASN A 205 -10.74 -5.69 15.16
N THR A 206 -11.69 -4.84 14.77
CA THR A 206 -11.88 -4.41 13.39
C THR A 206 -11.03 -3.17 13.11
N TYR A 207 -10.24 -3.20 12.04
CA TYR A 207 -9.33 -2.15 11.63
C TYR A 207 -9.47 -1.86 10.13
N ASP A 208 -9.52 -0.59 9.74
CA ASP A 208 -9.43 -0.22 8.32
C ASP A 208 -8.00 -0.45 7.79
N ALA A 209 -7.00 -0.30 8.66
CA ALA A 209 -5.60 -0.60 8.42
C ALA A 209 -4.94 -1.13 9.70
N SER A 210 -4.17 -2.21 9.60
CA SER A 210 -3.43 -2.79 10.73
C SER A 210 -2.14 -3.44 10.26
N TYR A 211 -1.24 -3.70 11.21
CA TYR A 211 -0.07 -4.55 10.99
C TYR A 211 0.23 -5.36 12.24
N TRP A 212 0.85 -6.50 12.03
CA TRP A 212 1.30 -7.39 13.09
C TRP A 212 2.68 -7.90 12.69
N PHE A 213 3.60 -7.94 13.66
CA PHE A 213 4.95 -8.46 13.45
C PHE A 213 5.32 -9.47 14.51
N TRP A 214 6.21 -10.38 14.13
CA TRP A 214 6.71 -11.46 14.97
C TRP A 214 8.23 -11.54 14.85
N THR A 215 8.88 -11.77 15.97
CA THR A 215 10.34 -11.80 16.08
C THR A 215 10.81 -13.23 16.30
N PHE A 216 11.79 -13.65 15.53
CA PHE A 216 12.44 -14.94 15.59
C PHE A 216 13.95 -14.75 15.73
N ASN A 217 14.60 -15.62 16.49
CA ASN A 217 16.05 -15.71 16.50
C ASN A 217 16.43 -16.92 15.65
N LEU A 218 17.09 -16.70 14.52
CA LEU A 218 17.52 -17.79 13.66
C LEU A 218 18.66 -18.54 14.36
N PRO A 219 18.58 -19.86 14.57
CA PRO A 219 19.67 -20.60 15.21
C PRO A 219 20.94 -20.57 14.34
N ALA A 220 22.11 -20.75 14.95
CA ALA A 220 23.39 -20.81 14.23
C ALA A 220 23.46 -21.96 13.21
N THR A 221 22.62 -22.99 13.39
CA THR A 221 22.50 -24.16 12.52
C THR A 221 21.38 -24.04 11.48
N VAL A 222 20.72 -22.88 11.39
CA VAL A 222 19.61 -22.68 10.45
C VAL A 222 20.08 -22.95 9.00
N PRO A 223 19.31 -23.70 8.19
CA PRO A 223 19.67 -23.90 6.79
C PRO A 223 19.79 -22.59 6.01
N THR A 224 20.88 -22.46 5.27
CA THR A 224 21.05 -21.36 4.32
C THR A 224 20.25 -21.62 3.05
N GLY A 225 19.90 -20.54 2.34
CA GLY A 225 19.14 -20.57 1.10
C GLY A 225 17.93 -19.66 1.13
N THR A 226 16.97 -19.98 0.26
CA THR A 226 15.76 -19.20 0.06
C THR A 226 14.67 -19.64 1.02
N TRP A 227 14.21 -18.73 1.87
CA TRP A 227 13.13 -18.94 2.81
C TRP A 227 11.88 -18.19 2.37
N LYS A 228 10.72 -18.63 2.85
CA LYS A 228 9.45 -17.92 2.63
C LYS A 228 8.74 -17.65 3.93
N PHE A 229 8.22 -16.43 4.06
CA PHE A 229 7.16 -16.11 5.01
C PHE A 229 5.82 -16.20 4.27
N ARG A 230 5.01 -17.19 4.62
CA ARG A 230 3.70 -17.44 4.01
C ARG A 230 2.59 -17.11 5.00
N VAL A 231 1.53 -16.46 4.50
CA VAL A 231 0.30 -16.22 5.25
C VAL A 231 -0.90 -16.67 4.41
N VAL A 232 -1.71 -17.56 4.96
CA VAL A 232 -3.05 -17.86 4.45
C VAL A 232 -4.03 -16.99 5.23
N TYR A 233 -4.76 -16.14 4.53
CA TYR A 233 -5.72 -15.23 5.12
C TYR A 233 -6.95 -15.17 4.23
N GLN A 234 -8.12 -15.40 4.83
CA GLN A 234 -9.35 -15.68 4.09
C GLN A 234 -9.15 -16.89 3.16
N THR A 235 -9.44 -16.75 1.87
CA THR A 235 -9.22 -17.80 0.87
C THR A 235 -7.91 -17.62 0.08
N GLN A 236 -7.09 -16.64 0.46
CA GLN A 236 -5.92 -16.23 -0.32
C GLN A 236 -4.61 -16.63 0.39
N THR A 237 -3.61 -17.01 -0.40
CA THR A 237 -2.24 -17.26 0.07
C THR A 237 -1.33 -16.11 -0.37
N TYR A 238 -0.58 -15.56 0.58
CA TYR A 238 0.41 -14.52 0.37
C TYR A 238 1.78 -15.06 0.76
N GLU A 239 2.83 -14.71 -0.01
CA GLU A 239 4.20 -15.13 0.27
C GLU A 239 5.16 -13.95 0.13
N HIS A 240 6.15 -13.89 1.01
CA HIS A 240 7.33 -13.03 0.88
C HIS A 240 8.59 -13.88 0.98
N THR A 241 9.53 -13.66 0.07
CA THR A 241 10.78 -14.43 0.01
C THR A 241 11.92 -13.63 0.64
N PHE A 242 12.73 -14.31 1.45
CA PHE A 242 13.96 -13.77 2.03
C PHE A 242 15.07 -14.83 2.00
N PHE A 243 16.31 -14.42 2.25
CA PHE A 243 17.48 -15.28 2.15
C PHE A 243 18.17 -15.39 3.50
N VAL A 244 18.66 -16.60 3.79
CA VAL A 244 19.62 -16.83 4.86
C VAL A 244 20.93 -17.26 4.23
N GLN A 245 21.99 -16.49 4.41
CA GLN A 245 23.31 -16.76 3.85
C GLN A 245 24.34 -17.01 4.96
N PRO A 246 25.40 -17.78 4.72
CA PRO A 246 26.47 -17.94 5.69
C PRO A 246 27.02 -16.58 6.12
N THR A 247 27.42 -16.44 7.39
CA THR A 247 28.32 -15.35 7.78
C THR A 247 29.60 -15.52 6.99
N ARG A 248 29.99 -14.56 6.15
CA ARG A 248 31.35 -14.55 5.59
C ARG A 248 32.33 -14.52 6.77
N PHE A 249 33.20 -15.52 6.83
CA PHE A 249 34.34 -15.48 7.74
C PHE A 249 35.40 -14.60 7.07
N ASP A 250 35.69 -13.46 7.69
CA ASP A 250 36.94 -12.73 7.46
C ASP A 250 38.06 -13.57 8.11
N PHE A 251 38.96 -14.11 7.29
CA PHE A 251 40.05 -14.98 7.71
C PHE A 251 41.36 -14.22 8.02
N ASP A 252 41.45 -12.92 7.70
CA ASP A 252 42.69 -12.15 7.84
C ASP A 252 42.61 -11.04 8.91
N GLY A 253 41.41 -10.78 9.44
CA GLY A 253 41.19 -9.89 10.58
C GLY A 253 41.29 -8.41 10.22
N ASP A 254 41.22 -8.06 8.93
CA ASP A 254 41.32 -6.68 8.47
C ASP A 254 39.97 -5.93 8.45
N GLY A 255 38.86 -6.63 8.76
CA GLY A 255 37.51 -6.07 8.78
C GLY A 255 36.85 -6.01 7.41
N LYS A 256 37.39 -6.67 6.39
CA LYS A 256 36.80 -6.80 5.06
C LYS A 256 36.31 -8.22 4.81
N ALA A 257 35.23 -8.31 4.05
CA ALA A 257 34.52 -9.55 3.83
C ALA A 257 35.09 -10.32 2.64
N ASP A 258 36.08 -11.17 2.89
CA ASP A 258 36.61 -12.08 1.87
C ASP A 258 35.70 -13.30 1.66
N VAL A 259 35.65 -13.77 0.42
CA VAL A 259 34.81 -14.89 -0.04
C VAL A 259 35.68 -15.89 -0.75
N SER A 260 35.61 -17.15 -0.34
CA SER A 260 35.94 -18.31 -1.16
C SER A 260 34.72 -18.76 -1.95
#